data_AF-A0A9X2WSL9-F1
#
_entry.id   AF-A0A9X2WSL9-F1
#
_cell.length_a   1.000
_cell.length_b   1.000
_cell.length_c   1.000
_cell.angle_alpha   90.00
_cell.angle_beta   90.00
_cell.angle_gamma   90.00
#
_symmetry.space_group_name_H-M   'P 1'
#
loop_
_entity.id
_entity.type
_entity.pdbx_description
1 polymer ?
#
loop_
_entity_poly.entity_id
_entity_poly.type
_entity_poly.pdbx_seq_one_letter_code
_entity_poly.pdbx_strand_id
1 'polypeptide(L)' 'MTQTNQLQPLINYKQMEVLTGRDRRSIWRWWAKDKSFPKPIMKGGRAIGWKQEQYNEWLAQLEGANHE' A
#
# COMPACT_ATOMS: atom_id res chain seq x y z
N MET A 1 17.90 2.16 24.86
CA MET A 1 16.91 3.19 24.46
C MET A 1 17.32 3.72 23.09
N THR A 2 16.96 3.02 22.01
CA THR A 2 17.28 3.48 20.64
C THR A 2 16.15 4.35 20.14
N GLN A 3 16.44 5.63 20.05
CA GLN A 3 15.55 6.68 19.56
C GLN A 3 15.26 6.45 18.07
N THR A 4 14.16 5.79 17.73
CA THR A 4 13.68 5.71 16.35
C THR A 4 12.83 6.94 16.07
N ASN A 5 13.50 7.94 15.51
CA ASN A 5 12.95 9.06 14.74
C ASN A 5 11.57 8.71 14.15
N GLN A 6 10.55 9.51 14.44
CA GLN A 6 9.15 9.30 14.05
C GLN A 6 8.93 9.49 12.54
N LEU A 7 9.58 8.65 11.74
CA LEU A 7 9.29 8.47 10.33
C LEU A 7 7.95 7.75 10.29
N GLN A 8 6.90 8.45 9.82
CA GLN A 8 5.59 7.85 9.58
C GLN A 8 5.79 6.52 8.85
N PRO A 9 5.33 5.38 9.40
CA PRO A 9 5.64 4.07 8.84
C PRO A 9 4.96 3.94 7.48
N LEU A 10 5.74 4.24 6.44
CA LEU A 10 5.37 3.92 5.08
C LEU A 10 5.34 2.41 4.97
N ILE A 11 4.24 1.88 4.43
CA ILE A 11 4.15 0.48 4.07
C ILE A 11 5.07 0.30 2.87
N ASN A 12 6.16 -0.42 3.08
CA ASN A 12 7.09 -0.80 2.03
C ASN A 12 6.51 -1.99 1.27
N TYR A 13 7.04 -2.29 0.07
CA TYR A 13 6.63 -3.45 -0.71
C TYR A 13 6.57 -4.74 0.10
N LYS A 14 7.60 -5.05 0.89
CA LYS A 14 7.66 -6.27 1.69
C LYS A 14 6.57 -6.35 2.78
N GLN A 15 6.19 -5.21 3.35
CA GLN A 15 5.06 -5.15 4.29
C GLN A 15 3.74 -5.33 3.54
N MET A 16 3.61 -4.68 2.38
CA MET A 16 2.43 -4.79 1.51
C MET A 16 2.19 -6.24 1.07
N GLU A 17 3.25 -6.98 0.76
CA GLU A 17 3.19 -8.40 0.39
C GLU A 17 2.67 -9.26 1.53
N VAL A 18 3.10 -8.98 2.76
CA VAL A 18 2.61 -9.68 3.97
C VAL A 18 1.14 -9.30 4.26
N LEU A 19 0.80 -8.01 4.19
CA LEU A 19 -0.54 -7.51 4.48
C LEU A 19 -1.58 -7.99 3.47
N THR A 20 -1.24 -8.01 2.19
CA THR A 20 -2.15 -8.46 1.12
C THR A 20 -2.05 -9.97 0.86
N GLY A 21 -1.02 -10.65 1.38
CA GLY A 21 -0.72 -12.05 1.06
C GLY A 21 -0.40 -12.27 -0.42
N ARG A 22 -0.01 -11.22 -1.15
CA ARG A 22 0.24 -11.25 -2.60
C ARG A 22 1.64 -10.78 -2.94
N ASP A 23 2.23 -11.41 -3.95
CA ASP A 23 3.54 -11.04 -4.48
C ASP A 23 3.54 -9.62 -5.06
N ARG A 24 4.68 -8.93 -4.95
CA ARG A 24 4.93 -7.60 -5.52
C ARG A 24 4.41 -7.42 -6.95
N ARG A 25 4.53 -8.43 -7.83
CA ARG A 25 4.02 -8.34 -9.21
C ARG A 25 2.50 -8.18 -9.27
N SER A 26 1.78 -8.89 -8.40
CA SER A 26 0.32 -8.81 -8.31
C SER A 26 -0.13 -7.45 -7.80
N ILE A 27 0.58 -6.92 -6.78
CA ILE A 27 0.32 -5.57 -6.24
C ILE A 27 0.53 -4.51 -7.32
N TRP A 28 1.64 -4.59 -8.07
CA TRP A 28 1.86 -3.69 -9.20
C TRP A 28 0.76 -3.91 -10.25
N ARG A 29 0.40 -5.13 -10.63
CA ARG A 29 -0.71 -5.35 -11.58
C ARG A 29 -2.02 -4.69 -11.14
N TRP A 30 -2.37 -4.75 -9.86
CA TRP A 30 -3.57 -4.08 -9.33
C TRP A 30 -3.49 -2.56 -9.43
N TRP A 31 -2.32 -1.97 -9.21
CA TRP A 31 -2.13 -0.53 -9.40
C TRP A 31 -2.10 -0.14 -10.89
N ALA A 32 -1.42 -0.91 -11.74
CA ALA A 32 -1.23 -0.63 -13.17
C ALA A 32 -2.49 -0.82 -14.00
N LYS A 33 -3.15 -1.96 -13.77
CA LYS A 33 -4.13 -2.53 -14.69
C LYS A 33 -5.52 -2.36 -14.14
N ASP A 34 -5.76 -2.83 -12.91
CA ASP A 34 -7.07 -2.73 -12.27
C ASP A 34 -7.35 -1.31 -11.75
N LYS A 35 -6.30 -0.51 -11.51
CA LYS A 35 -6.37 0.80 -10.82
C LYS A 35 -7.10 0.76 -9.47
N SER A 36 -7.38 -0.43 -8.95
CA SER A 36 -8.02 -0.63 -7.67
C SER A 36 -7.06 -0.44 -6.51
N PHE A 37 -5.73 -0.42 -6.74
CA PHE A 37 -4.75 -0.28 -5.68
C PHE A 37 -4.29 1.17 -5.49
N PRO A 38 -4.01 1.63 -4.25
CA PRO A 38 -3.61 3.00 -3.99
C PRO A 38 -2.29 3.36 -4.67
N LYS A 39 -2.18 4.62 -5.10
CA LYS A 39 -0.98 5.14 -5.76
C LYS A 39 0.18 5.18 -4.75
N PRO A 40 1.34 4.56 -5.07
CA PRO A 40 2.52 4.65 -4.22
C PRO A 40 3.04 6.09 -4.19
N ILE A 41 3.59 6.49 -3.04
CA ILE A 41 4.33 7.74 -2.92
C ILE A 41 5.60 7.61 -3.73
N MET A 42 5.74 8.46 -4.75
CA MET A 42 6.91 8.53 -5.59
C MET A 42 7.78 9.72 -5.16
N LYS A 43 9.09 9.49 -4.97
CA LYS A 43 10.07 10.55 -4.74
C LYS A 43 11.22 10.36 -5.72
N GLY A 44 11.50 11.37 -6.53
CA GLY A 44 12.59 11.34 -7.51
C GLY A 44 12.49 10.19 -8.52
N GLY A 45 11.28 9.86 -8.98
CA GLY A 45 11.05 8.79 -9.96
C GLY A 45 11.07 7.36 -9.41
N ARG A 46 11.26 7.18 -8.10
CA ARG A 46 11.14 5.87 -7.43
C ARG A 46 9.96 5.85 -6.47
N ALA A 47 9.20 4.75 -6.50
CA ALA A 47 8.17 4.48 -5.50
C ALA A 47 8.84 4.18 -4.15
N ILE A 48 8.58 5.02 -3.15
CA ILE A 48 9.09 4.85 -1.77
C ILE A 48 8.22 3.84 -1.01
N GLY A 49 6.89 3.91 -1.16
CA GLY A 49 5.95 3.07 -0.42
C GLY A 49 4.57 3.70 -0.36
N TRP A 50 3.71 3.19 0.51
CA TRP A 50 2.34 3.67 0.69
C TRP A 50 2.14 4.20 2.09
N LYS A 51 1.25 5.19 2.25
CA LYS A 51 0.79 5.53 3.60
C LYS A 51 -0.13 4.44 4.12
N GLN A 52 -0.10 4.22 5.43
CA GLN A 52 -1.04 3.32 6.09
C GLN A 52 -2.50 3.74 5.89
N GLU A 53 -2.78 5.05 5.89
CA GLU A 53 -4.11 5.60 5.61
C GLU A 53 -4.63 5.19 4.23
N GLN A 54 -3.78 5.27 3.18
CA GLN A 54 -4.17 4.86 1.83
C GLN A 54 -4.51 3.37 1.73
N TYR A 55 -3.80 2.54 2.51
CA TYR A 55 -4.08 1.11 2.57
C TYR A 55 -5.41 0.83 3.29
N ASN A 56 -5.66 1.50 4.41
CA ASN A 56 -6.91 1.36 5.14
C ASN A 56 -8.11 1.84 4.32
N GLU A 57 -7.99 2.97 3.63
CA GLU A 57 -9.04 3.48 2.74
C GLU A 57 -9.32 2.52 1.58
N TRP A 58 -8.26 1.92 1.01
CA TRP A 58 -8.39 0.89 0.00
C TRP A 58 -9.12 -0.37 0.52
N LEU A 59 -8.75 -0.85 1.71
CA LEU A 59 -9.45 -1.98 2.35
C LEU A 59 -10.92 -1.64 2.58
N ALA A 60 -11.22 -0.44 3.07
CA ALA A 60 -12.60 0.01 3.29
C ALA A 60 -13.41 0.06 1.98
N GLN A 61 -12.80 0.45 0.86
CA GLN A 61 -13.45 0.38 -0.46
C GLN A 61 -13.73 -1.05 -0.92
N LEU A 62 -12.82 -1.99 -0.65
CA LEU A 62 -13.02 -3.41 -0.99
C LEU A 62 -14.10 -4.08 -0.13
N GLU A 63 -14.12 -3.79 1.17
CA GLU A 63 -15.11 -4.32 2.11
C GLU A 63 -16.49 -3.72 1.84
N GLY A 64 -16.56 -2.40 1.60
CA GLY A 64 -17.80 -1.69 1.26
C GLY A 64 -18.42 -2.10 -0.09
N ALA A 65 -17.64 -2.69 -1.00
CA ALA A 65 -18.14 -3.20 -2.28
C ALA A 65 -18.80 -4.60 -2.18
N ASN A 66 -18.72 -5.27 -1.03
CA ASN A 66 -19.32 -6.61 -0.82
C ASN A 66 -20.60 -6.59 0.04
N HIS A 67 -21.17 -5.40 0.31
CA HIS A 67 -22.42 -5.28 1.07
C HIS A 67 -23.52 -4.62 0.23
N GLU A 68 -24.03 -5.34 -0.78
CA GLU A 68 -25.35 -5.10 -1.37
C GLU A 68 -26.02 -6.41 -1.79
#